data_AF-A0A7C0V031-F1
#
_entry.id   AF-A0A7C0V031-F1
#
_cell.length_a   1.000
_cell.length_b   1.000
_cell.length_c   1.000
_cell.angle_alpha   90.00
_cell.angle_beta   90.00
_cell.angle_gamma   90.00
#
_symmetry.space_group_name_H-M   'P 1'
#
loop_
_entity.id
_entity.type
_entity.pdbx_description
1 polymer ?
#
loop_
_entity_poly.entity_id
_entity_poly.type
_entity_poly.pdbx_seq_one_letter_code
_entity_poly.pdbx_strand_id
1 'polypeptide(L)'
;LVDKSLRDALEISPIECIDYMLVMQRIEHIADHAKLIASDVIEIGEEEIPQEIMELILSAANIAFKVYQNAITAFFMGDVKLANHAINLREELKELKTNARKLFEHRIITLCQEAASNMQSEGCIIFGTKERVNLCLNDILDSIERIADYGTDIAEVAIDKALEQVQSKD
;
A
#
# COMPACT_ATOMS: atom_id res chain seq x y z
N LEU A 1 7.30 27.54 4.60
CA LEU A 1 7.96 27.90 5.88
C LEU A 1 6.88 27.91 6.95
N VAL A 2 7.01 27.03 7.93
CA VAL A 2 6.02 26.82 9.00
C VAL A 2 5.94 28.06 9.88
N ASP A 3 4.74 28.43 10.30
CA ASP A 3 4.49 29.59 11.16
C ASP A 3 5.26 29.46 12.48
N LYS A 4 6.10 30.46 12.80
CA LYS A 4 6.91 30.48 14.03
C LYS A 4 6.05 30.40 15.29
N SER A 5 4.89 31.05 15.31
CA SER A 5 3.99 31.04 16.46
C SER A 5 3.38 29.66 16.71
N LEU A 6 3.10 28.89 15.65
CA LEU A 6 2.63 27.50 15.77
C LEU A 6 3.73 26.58 16.31
N ARG A 7 4.95 26.73 15.79
CA ARG A 7 6.10 25.96 16.27
C ARG A 7 6.38 26.22 17.75
N ASP A 8 6.40 27.49 18.14
CA ASP A 8 6.66 27.89 19.52
C ASP A 8 5.50 27.44 20.46
N ALA A 9 4.26 27.34 19.96
CA ALA A 9 3.12 26.80 20.71
C ALA A 9 3.12 25.26 20.87
N LEU A 10 3.73 24.54 19.93
CA LEU A 10 3.84 23.08 19.95
C LEU A 10 5.15 22.58 20.58
N GLU A 11 6.06 23.48 20.96
CA GLU A 11 7.38 23.18 21.53
C GLU A 11 8.24 22.26 20.64
N ILE A 12 8.04 22.29 19.32
CA ILE A 12 8.78 21.46 18.35
C ILE A 12 9.95 22.23 17.73
N SER A 13 11.05 21.54 17.44
CA SER A 13 12.17 22.16 16.72
C SER A 13 11.88 22.33 15.22
N PRO A 14 12.64 23.17 14.49
CA PRO A 14 12.52 23.27 13.03
C PRO A 14 12.72 21.94 12.31
N ILE A 15 13.63 21.09 12.81
CA ILE A 15 13.93 19.78 12.22
C ILE A 15 12.76 18.84 12.45
N GLU A 16 12.23 18.79 13.67
CA GLU A 16 11.06 17.97 13.98
C GLU A 16 9.84 18.35 13.15
N CYS A 17 9.68 19.65 12.86
CA CYS A 17 8.63 20.10 11.99
C CYS A 17 8.78 19.56 10.55
N ILE A 18 10.01 19.42 10.05
CA ILE A 18 10.28 18.80 8.74
C ILE A 18 9.92 17.32 8.80
N ASP A 19 10.30 16.59 9.86
CA ASP A 19 9.95 15.18 10.03
C ASP A 19 8.42 14.97 10.00
N TYR A 20 7.69 15.77 10.79
CA TYR A 20 6.23 15.72 10.80
C TYR A 20 5.63 16.05 9.43
N MET A 21 6.20 17.02 8.70
CA MET A 21 5.74 17.34 7.34
C MET A 21 5.95 16.17 6.38
N LEU A 22 7.10 15.49 6.44
CA LEU A 22 7.41 14.33 5.60
C LEU A 22 6.43 13.18 5.89
N VAL A 23 6.21 12.87 7.17
CA VAL A 23 5.25 11.84 7.59
C VAL A 23 3.83 12.19 7.14
N MET A 24 3.40 13.44 7.32
CA MET A 24 2.07 13.88 6.90
C MET A 24 1.87 13.79 5.39
N GLN A 25 2.87 14.13 4.58
CA GLN A 25 2.81 13.94 3.13
C GLN A 25 2.67 12.46 2.75
N ARG A 26 3.37 11.56 3.44
CA ARG A 26 3.23 10.11 3.20
C ARG A 26 1.86 9.58 3.60
N ILE A 27 1.29 10.05 4.71
CA ILE A 27 -0.08 9.72 5.11
C ILE A 27 -1.09 10.17 4.05
N GLU A 28 -0.90 11.36 3.48
CA GLU A 28 -1.79 11.87 2.42
C GLU A 28 -1.71 11.00 1.15
N HIS A 29 -0.50 10.64 0.70
CA HIS A 29 -0.36 9.71 -0.42
C HIS A 29 -1.01 8.33 -0.13
N ILE A 30 -0.89 7.81 1.10
CA ILE A 30 -1.56 6.57 1.52
C ILE A 30 -3.08 6.71 1.42
N ALA A 31 -3.63 7.84 1.86
CA ALA A 31 -5.06 8.12 1.78
C ALA A 31 -5.55 8.18 0.32
N ASP A 32 -4.74 8.74 -0.58
CA ASP A 32 -5.02 8.75 -2.01
C ASP A 32 -5.09 7.33 -2.60
N HIS A 33 -4.17 6.44 -2.23
CA HIS A 33 -4.25 5.03 -2.65
C HIS A 33 -5.44 4.29 -2.04
N ALA A 34 -5.82 4.59 -0.80
CA ALA A 34 -7.03 4.03 -0.21
C ALA A 34 -8.29 4.45 -1.00
N LYS A 35 -8.33 5.68 -1.51
CA LYS A 35 -9.40 6.16 -2.40
C LYS A 35 -9.39 5.44 -3.76
N LEU A 36 -8.20 5.19 -4.34
CA LEU A 36 -8.09 4.42 -5.60
C LEU A 36 -8.65 3.00 -5.43
N ILE A 37 -8.23 2.28 -4.37
CA ILE A 37 -8.76 0.95 -4.03
C ILE A 37 -10.29 0.98 -3.90
N ALA A 38 -10.84 1.97 -3.21
CA ALA A 38 -12.29 2.10 -3.07
C ALA A 38 -12.99 2.32 -4.43
N SER A 39 -12.35 3.03 -5.36
CA SER A 39 -12.87 3.26 -6.71
C SER A 39 -12.85 1.97 -7.54
N ASP A 40 -11.77 1.20 -7.47
CA ASP A 40 -11.63 -0.09 -8.16
C ASP A 40 -12.63 -1.13 -7.63
N VAL A 41 -12.87 -1.15 -6.32
CA VAL A 41 -13.90 -2.01 -5.70
C VAL A 41 -15.30 -1.66 -6.21
N ILE A 42 -15.61 -0.38 -6.40
CA ILE A 42 -16.87 0.06 -6.99
C ILE A 42 -16.97 -0.38 -8.46
N GLU A 43 -15.87 -0.32 -9.22
CA GLU A 43 -15.84 -0.72 -10.63
C GLU A 43 -15.99 -2.25 -10.83
N ILE A 44 -15.46 -3.04 -9.89
CA ILE A 44 -15.69 -4.49 -9.83
C ILE A 44 -17.18 -4.80 -9.63
N GLY A 45 -17.87 -4.06 -8.77
CA GLY A 45 -19.31 -4.23 -8.55
C GLY A 45 -19.67 -5.59 -7.94
N GLU A 46 -20.64 -6.30 -8.52
CA GLU A 46 -21.13 -7.60 -8.05
C GLU A 46 -20.41 -8.79 -8.69
N GLU A 47 -19.33 -8.54 -9.44
CA GLU A 47 -18.56 -9.59 -10.12
C GLU A 47 -17.88 -10.54 -9.13
N GLU A 48 -17.95 -11.83 -9.43
CA GLU A 48 -17.38 -12.86 -8.57
C GLU A 48 -15.84 -12.91 -8.70
N ILE A 49 -15.16 -12.76 -7.56
CA ILE A 49 -13.71 -12.91 -7.46
C ILE A 49 -13.39 -14.29 -6.87
N PRO A 50 -12.54 -15.10 -7.52
CA PRO A 50 -12.09 -16.36 -6.96
C PRO A 50 -11.52 -16.20 -5.55
N GLN A 51 -11.91 -17.08 -4.63
CA GLN A 51 -11.52 -17.00 -3.22
C GLN A 51 -9.99 -16.93 -3.03
N GLU A 52 -9.23 -17.73 -3.79
CA GLU A 52 -7.76 -17.72 -3.75
C GLU A 52 -7.17 -16.33 -4.03
N ILE A 53 -7.72 -15.61 -5.02
CA ILE A 53 -7.28 -14.25 -5.37
C ILE A 53 -7.65 -13.27 -4.26
N MET A 54 -8.87 -13.39 -3.73
CA MET A 54 -9.34 -12.54 -2.64
C MET A 54 -8.47 -12.70 -1.39
N GLU A 55 -8.17 -13.93 -1.00
CA GLU A 55 -7.30 -14.24 0.15
C GLU A 55 -5.91 -13.65 -0.01
N LEU A 56 -5.35 -13.72 -1.23
CA LEU A 56 -4.05 -13.15 -1.52
C LEU A 56 -4.05 -11.63 -1.40
N ILE A 57 -5.02 -10.95 -2.01
CA ILE A 57 -5.16 -9.48 -1.92
C ILE A 57 -5.32 -9.04 -0.46
N LEU A 58 -6.17 -9.73 0.31
CA LEU A 58 -6.36 -9.43 1.74
C LEU A 58 -5.09 -9.67 2.56
N SER A 59 -4.32 -10.71 2.25
CA SER A 59 -3.03 -10.97 2.87
C SER A 59 -2.04 -9.83 2.57
N ALA A 60 -1.97 -9.39 1.31
CA ALA A 60 -1.13 -8.27 0.90
C ALA A 60 -1.53 -6.96 1.58
N ALA A 61 -2.84 -6.67 1.63
CA ALA A 61 -3.38 -5.49 2.32
C ALA A 61 -3.04 -5.50 3.82
N ASN A 62 -3.13 -6.67 4.49
CA ASN A 62 -2.76 -6.81 5.89
C ASN A 62 -1.27 -6.55 6.14
N ILE A 63 -0.38 -7.01 5.25
CA ILE A 63 1.06 -6.73 5.36
C ILE A 63 1.30 -5.23 5.18
N ALA A 64 0.76 -4.61 4.13
CA ALA A 64 0.91 -3.17 3.90
C ALA A 64 0.39 -2.32 5.07
N PHE A 65 -0.76 -2.70 5.65
CA PHE A 65 -1.30 -2.06 6.85
C PHE A 65 -0.36 -2.19 8.05
N LYS A 66 0.24 -3.37 8.27
CA LYS A 66 1.24 -3.57 9.34
C LYS A 66 2.51 -2.75 9.12
N VAL A 67 2.99 -2.64 7.87
CA VAL A 67 4.13 -1.76 7.54
C VAL A 67 3.82 -0.33 7.97
N TYR A 68 2.66 0.21 7.56
CA TYR A 68 2.21 1.54 7.94
C TYR A 68 2.07 1.71 9.47
N GLN A 69 1.39 0.77 10.14
CA GLN A 69 1.14 0.82 11.58
C GLN A 69 2.45 0.78 12.38
N ASN A 70 3.38 -0.11 12.02
CA ASN A 70 4.69 -0.21 12.66
C ASN A 70 5.50 1.06 12.45
N ALA A 71 5.50 1.61 11.23
CA ALA A 71 6.23 2.84 10.90
C ALA A 71 5.73 4.05 11.70
N ILE A 72 4.40 4.26 11.76
CA ILE A 72 3.80 5.34 12.57
C ILE A 72 4.12 5.17 14.05
N THR A 73 4.00 3.95 14.57
CA THR A 73 4.30 3.67 15.97
C THR A 73 5.77 3.92 16.28
N ALA A 74 6.67 3.47 15.40
CA ALA A 74 8.11 3.69 15.52
C ALA A 74 8.47 5.18 15.49
N PHE A 75 7.84 5.95 14.61
CA PHE A 75 8.05 7.40 14.50
C PHE A 75 7.75 8.14 15.81
N PHE A 76 6.61 7.83 16.44
CA PHE A 76 6.23 8.48 17.71
C PHE A 76 7.01 7.95 18.92
N MET A 77 7.39 6.67 18.92
CA MET A 77 8.08 6.05 20.05
C MET A 77 9.61 6.13 19.97
N GLY A 78 10.18 6.55 18.84
CA GLY A 78 11.61 6.46 18.57
C GLY A 78 12.12 5.01 18.53
N ASP A 79 11.26 4.05 18.19
CA ASP A 79 11.60 2.63 18.20
C ASP A 79 12.22 2.19 16.86
N VAL A 80 13.55 2.28 16.79
CA VAL A 80 14.35 1.86 15.63
C VAL A 80 14.14 0.38 15.28
N LYS A 81 13.88 -0.50 16.25
CA LYS A 81 13.66 -1.92 15.96
C LYS A 81 12.32 -2.12 15.26
N LEU A 82 11.28 -1.41 15.69
CA LEU A 82 9.97 -1.46 15.08
C LEU A 82 9.97 -0.86 13.67
N ALA A 83 10.73 0.23 13.44
CA ALA A 83 10.92 0.79 12.11
C ALA A 83 11.59 -0.22 11.16
N ASN A 84 12.68 -0.86 11.59
CA ASN A 84 13.33 -1.91 10.80
C ASN A 84 12.41 -3.11 10.55
N HIS A 85 11.53 -3.45 11.50
CA HIS A 85 10.54 -4.49 11.27
C HIS A 85 9.52 -4.10 10.18
N ALA A 86 9.10 -2.83 10.11
CA ALA A 86 8.27 -2.34 9.01
C ALA A 86 8.97 -2.50 7.65
N ILE A 87 10.26 -2.15 7.55
CA ILE A 87 11.06 -2.32 6.34
C ILE A 87 11.14 -3.80 5.92
N ASN A 88 11.32 -4.71 6.87
CA ASN A 88 11.38 -6.15 6.57
C ASN A 88 10.04 -6.71 6.06
N LEU A 89 8.92 -6.28 6.65
CA LEU A 89 7.57 -6.69 6.18
C LEU A 89 7.31 -6.26 4.73
N ARG A 90 7.90 -5.14 4.29
CA ARG A 90 7.79 -4.69 2.89
C ARG A 90 8.44 -5.66 1.91
N GLU A 91 9.51 -6.35 2.29
CA GLU A 91 10.13 -7.40 1.48
C GLU A 91 9.24 -8.65 1.38
N GLU A 92 8.57 -9.04 2.46
CA GLU A 92 7.57 -10.13 2.43
C GLU A 92 6.42 -9.80 1.45
N LEU A 93 5.99 -8.54 1.39
CA LEU A 93 4.97 -8.09 0.44
C LEU A 93 5.40 -8.22 -1.03
N LYS A 94 6.68 -7.98 -1.35
CA LYS A 94 7.22 -8.12 -2.73
C LYS A 94 7.02 -9.55 -3.24
N GLU A 95 7.31 -10.54 -2.40
CA GLU A 95 7.15 -11.95 -2.75
C GLU A 95 5.67 -12.30 -2.98
N LEU A 96 4.80 -11.88 -2.05
CA LEU A 96 3.37 -12.11 -2.16
C LEU A 96 2.76 -11.46 -3.41
N LYS A 97 3.15 -10.22 -3.72
CA LYS A 97 2.74 -9.50 -4.94
C LYS A 97 3.14 -10.26 -6.20
N THR A 98 4.35 -10.80 -6.23
CA THR A 98 4.86 -11.57 -7.37
C THR A 98 4.01 -12.83 -7.61
N ASN A 99 3.59 -13.49 -6.53
CA ASN A 99 2.70 -14.65 -6.61
C ASN A 99 1.29 -14.25 -7.10
N ALA A 100 0.76 -13.12 -6.63
CA ALA A 100 -0.51 -12.57 -7.09
C ALA A 100 -0.53 -12.34 -8.60
N ARG A 101 0.50 -11.66 -9.13
CA ARG A 101 0.58 -11.31 -10.55
C ARG A 101 0.58 -12.55 -11.42
N LYS A 102 1.31 -13.59 -11.04
CA LYS A 102 1.30 -14.88 -11.77
C LYS A 102 -0.10 -15.50 -11.81
N LEU A 103 -0.85 -15.45 -10.70
CA LEU A 103 -2.22 -15.95 -10.67
C LEU A 103 -3.16 -15.12 -11.55
N PHE A 104 -3.00 -13.80 -11.57
CA PHE A 104 -3.83 -12.91 -12.40
C PHE A 104 -3.53 -13.12 -13.88
N GLU A 105 -2.26 -13.26 -14.26
CA GLU A 105 -1.83 -13.62 -15.62
C GLU A 105 -2.42 -14.96 -16.06
N HIS A 106 -2.35 -15.99 -15.21
CA HIS A 106 -2.92 -17.30 -15.51
C HIS A 106 -4.45 -17.22 -15.69
N ARG A 107 -5.13 -16.44 -14.84
CA ARG A 107 -6.59 -16.22 -14.96
C ARG A 107 -6.95 -15.61 -16.30
N ILE A 108 -6.24 -14.59 -16.78
CA ILE A 108 -6.50 -14.00 -18.10
C ILE A 108 -6.38 -15.05 -19.21
N ILE A 109 -5.34 -15.89 -19.17
CA ILE A 109 -5.14 -16.95 -20.17
C ILE A 109 -6.32 -17.94 -20.17
N THR A 110 -6.75 -18.39 -18.99
CA THR A 110 -7.91 -19.30 -18.87
C THR A 110 -9.18 -18.65 -19.42
N LEU A 111 -9.41 -17.39 -19.09
CA LEU A 111 -10.57 -16.64 -19.59
C LEU A 111 -10.55 -16.47 -21.11
N CYS A 112 -9.38 -16.22 -21.71
CA CYS A 112 -9.22 -16.15 -23.17
C CYS A 112 -9.56 -17.49 -23.84
N GLN A 113 -9.14 -18.62 -23.25
CA GLN A 113 -9.41 -19.95 -23.77
C GLN A 113 -10.90 -20.31 -23.71
N GLU A 114 -11.57 -19.96 -22.61
CA GLU A 114 -13.01 -20.13 -22.45
C GLU A 114 -13.79 -19.32 -23.49
N ALA A 115 -13.40 -18.06 -23.72
CA ALA A 115 -14.03 -17.18 -24.68
C ALA A 115 -13.87 -17.68 -26.13
N ALA A 116 -12.68 -18.17 -26.48
CA ALA A 116 -12.40 -18.75 -27.80
C ALA A 116 -13.21 -20.03 -28.09
N SER A 117 -13.53 -20.81 -27.05
CA SER A 117 -14.31 -22.05 -27.17
C SER A 117 -15.82 -21.80 -27.32
N ASN A 118 -16.30 -20.64 -26.86
CA ASN A 118 -17.73 -20.29 -26.77
C ASN A 118 -18.13 -19.16 -27.75
N MET A 119 -17.53 -19.10 -28.95
CA MET A 119 -17.65 -18.02 -29.95
C MET A 119 -19.11 -17.66 -30.35
N GLN A 120 -19.79 -16.93 -29.46
CA GLN A 120 -21.10 -16.29 -29.61
C GLN A 120 -20.97 -14.86 -29.05
N SER A 121 -21.87 -13.94 -29.46
CA SER A 121 -21.79 -12.52 -29.07
C SER A 121 -21.77 -12.28 -27.54
N GLU A 122 -22.46 -13.12 -26.77
CA GLU A 122 -22.47 -13.06 -25.30
C GLU A 122 -21.09 -13.41 -24.69
N GLY A 123 -20.35 -14.35 -25.28
CA GLY A 123 -19.02 -14.75 -24.78
C GLY A 123 -17.98 -13.62 -24.85
N CYS A 124 -18.09 -12.74 -25.84
CA CYS A 124 -17.20 -11.57 -25.98
C CYS A 124 -17.47 -10.50 -24.91
N ILE A 125 -18.74 -10.26 -24.56
CA ILE A 125 -19.15 -9.29 -23.53
C ILE A 125 -18.71 -9.77 -22.14
N ILE A 126 -18.88 -11.07 -21.85
CA ILE A 126 -18.45 -11.68 -20.60
C ILE A 126 -16.92 -11.60 -20.46
N PHE A 127 -16.19 -11.88 -21.54
CA PHE A 127 -14.73 -11.76 -21.53
C PHE A 127 -14.27 -10.34 -21.19
N GLY A 128 -14.80 -9.31 -21.87
CA GLY A 128 -14.44 -7.92 -21.59
C GLY A 128 -14.77 -7.48 -20.16
N THR A 129 -15.86 -7.98 -19.58
CA THR A 129 -16.21 -7.71 -18.18
C THR A 129 -15.21 -8.33 -17.21
N LYS A 130 -14.86 -9.61 -17.42
CA LYS A 130 -13.87 -10.30 -16.58
C LYS A 130 -12.44 -9.75 -16.77
N GLU A 131 -12.10 -9.26 -17.96
CA GLU A 131 -10.85 -8.55 -18.21
C GLU A 131 -10.78 -7.26 -17.38
N ARG A 132 -11.85 -6.45 -17.38
CA ARG A 132 -11.94 -5.24 -16.55
C ARG A 132 -11.76 -5.54 -15.06
N VAL A 133 -12.41 -6.58 -14.54
CA VAL A 133 -12.23 -7.01 -13.14
C VAL A 133 -10.76 -7.33 -12.84
N ASN A 134 -10.05 -8.00 -13.74
CA ASN A 134 -8.63 -8.29 -13.53
C ASN A 134 -7.73 -7.05 -13.57
N LEU A 135 -8.08 -6.03 -14.36
CA LEU A 135 -7.38 -4.73 -14.32
C LEU A 135 -7.56 -4.09 -12.95
N CYS A 136 -8.80 -3.97 -12.46
CA CYS A 136 -9.07 -3.42 -11.13
C CYS A 136 -8.32 -4.19 -10.02
N LEU A 137 -8.22 -5.53 -10.11
CA LEU A 137 -7.48 -6.32 -9.12
C LEU A 137 -5.97 -6.06 -9.16
N ASN A 138 -5.39 -5.79 -10.34
CA ASN A 138 -4.00 -5.37 -10.46
C ASN A 138 -3.78 -3.96 -9.88
N ASP A 139 -4.70 -3.03 -10.16
CA ASP A 139 -4.63 -1.65 -9.68
C ASP A 139 -4.76 -1.57 -8.15
N ILE A 140 -5.63 -2.39 -7.56
CA ILE A 140 -5.73 -2.58 -6.10
C ILE A 140 -4.40 -3.07 -5.53
N LEU A 141 -3.80 -4.09 -6.14
CA LEU A 141 -2.54 -4.67 -5.67
C LEU A 141 -1.36 -3.69 -5.79
N ASP A 142 -1.32 -2.89 -6.86
CA ASP A 142 -0.33 -1.84 -7.04
C ASP A 142 -0.52 -0.72 -6.00
N SER A 143 -1.78 -0.35 -5.68
CA SER A 143 -2.08 0.61 -4.61
C SER A 143 -1.68 0.09 -3.22
N ILE A 144 -1.90 -1.20 -2.93
CA ILE A 144 -1.43 -1.84 -1.69
C ILE A 144 0.10 -1.77 -1.58
N GLU A 145 0.83 -2.00 -2.68
CA GLU A 145 2.28 -1.86 -2.68
C GLU A 145 2.71 -0.42 -2.37
N ARG A 146 2.06 0.57 -2.99
CA ARG A 146 2.35 1.99 -2.73
C ARG A 146 2.12 2.37 -1.27
N ILE A 147 1.07 1.86 -0.65
CA ILE A 147 0.81 2.06 0.79
C ILE A 147 1.99 1.54 1.62
N ALA A 148 2.52 0.36 1.28
CA ALA A 148 3.66 -0.21 1.99
C ALA A 148 4.97 0.56 1.70
N ASP A 149 5.19 1.04 0.47
CA ASP A 149 6.33 1.90 0.12
C ASP A 149 6.31 3.18 0.98
N TYR A 150 5.16 3.87 1.05
CA TYR A 150 5.03 5.07 1.90
C TYR A 150 5.14 4.78 3.40
N GLY A 151 4.69 3.60 3.85
CA GLY A 151 4.96 3.14 5.21
C GLY A 151 6.46 2.94 5.46
N THR A 152 7.21 2.45 4.48
CA THR A 152 8.67 2.31 4.56
C THR A 152 9.35 3.68 4.63
N ASP A 153 8.91 4.65 3.83
CA ASP A 153 9.42 6.03 3.90
C ASP A 153 9.21 6.64 5.30
N ILE A 154 8.06 6.38 5.94
CA ILE A 154 7.80 6.83 7.32
C ILE A 154 8.75 6.13 8.31
N ALA A 155 9.04 4.84 8.10
CA ALA A 155 9.96 4.09 8.94
C ALA A 155 11.40 4.62 8.82
N GLU A 156 11.83 5.06 7.64
CA GLU A 156 13.13 5.71 7.44
C GLU A 156 13.21 7.03 8.23
N VAL A 157 12.19 7.88 8.11
CA VAL A 157 12.10 9.13 8.90
C VAL A 157 12.12 8.84 10.41
N ALA A 158 11.47 7.75 10.85
CA ALA A 158 11.50 7.33 12.25
C ALA A 158 12.91 6.95 12.74
N ILE A 159 13.70 6.29 11.90
CA ILE A 159 15.09 5.92 12.22
C ILE A 159 15.95 7.17 12.30
N ASP A 160 15.86 8.06 11.30
CA ASP A 160 16.63 9.30 11.26
C ASP A 160 16.35 10.16 12.50
N LYS A 161 15.06 10.38 12.81
CA LYS A 161 14.63 11.11 14.01
C LYS A 161 15.19 10.50 15.29
N ALA A 162 15.18 9.17 15.42
CA ALA A 162 15.70 8.50 16.61
C ALA A 162 17.23 8.66 16.75
N LEU A 163 17.97 8.63 15.64
CA LEU A 163 19.42 8.82 15.64
C LEU A 163 19.83 10.24 16.05
N GLU A 164 19.10 11.26 15.59
CA GLU A 164 19.33 12.65 15.98
C GLU A 164 19.14 12.87 17.49
N GLN A 165 18.13 12.23 18.09
CA GLN A 165 17.89 12.30 19.52
C GLN A 165 18.99 11.66 20.36
N VAL A 166 19.64 10.60 19.86
CA VAL A 166 20.79 9.98 20.52
C VAL A 166 22.00 10.92 20.47
N GLN A 167 22.29 11.50 19.31
CA GLN A 167 23.44 12.41 19.13
C GLN A 167 23.31 13.73 19.92
N SER A 168 22.09 14.17 20.20
CA SER A 168 21.85 15.38 21.02
C SER A 168 22.10 15.19 22.53
N LYS A 169 22.32 13.95 23.00
CA LYS A 169 22.51 13.61 24.41
C LYS A 169 23.98 13.37 24.80
N ASP A 170 24.88 13.30 23.83
CA ASP A 170 26.34 13.16 23.99
C ASP A 170 27.06 14.51 23.82
#